data_AF-A9KSK9-F1
#
_entry.id   AF-A9KSK9-F1
#
_cell.length_a   1.000
_cell.length_b   1.000
_cell.length_c   1.000
_cell.angle_alpha   90.00
_cell.angle_beta   90.00
_cell.angle_gamma   90.00
#
_symmetry.space_group_name_H-M   'P 1'
#
loop_
_entity.id
_entity.type
_entity.pdbx_description
1 polymer ?
#
loop_
_entity_poly.entity_id
_entity_poly.type
_entity_poly.pdbx_seq_one_letter_code
_entity_poly.pdbx_strand_id
1 'polypeptide(L)'
;MQKNQMEQEKEIRKELNTLYAEFDYIYKDYCSKEQHEELANLKKEGQPLPDNLSYDPKCEKLYYSIPSGLSTDELNDLTRLRMLKYTRNISYGVNFIVIVIVLGILLKILVNFL
;
A
#
# COMPACT_ATOMS: atom_id res chain seq x y z
N MET A 1 -8.01 -35.21 13.91
CA MET A 1 -8.87 -34.08 13.47
C MET A 1 -8.27 -32.70 13.75
N GLN A 2 -7.68 -32.43 14.93
CA GLN A 2 -7.05 -31.12 15.26
C GLN A 2 -5.88 -30.69 14.35
N LYS A 3 -5.06 -31.62 13.83
CA LYS A 3 -3.93 -31.30 12.93
C LYS A 3 -4.37 -30.59 11.64
N ASN A 4 -5.54 -30.97 11.12
CA ASN A 4 -6.11 -30.42 9.89
C ASN A 4 -6.64 -29.00 10.09
N GLN A 5 -7.15 -28.70 11.29
CA GLN A 5 -7.66 -27.36 11.64
C GLN A 5 -6.54 -26.33 11.78
N MET A 6 -5.39 -26.73 12.34
CA MET A 6 -4.23 -25.84 12.46
C MET A 6 -3.58 -25.51 11.11
N GLU A 7 -3.56 -26.47 10.18
CA GLU A 7 -3.06 -26.23 8.82
C GLU A 7 -4.01 -25.31 8.03
N GLN A 8 -5.31 -25.53 8.13
CA GLN A 8 -6.32 -24.63 7.56
C GLN A 8 -6.25 -23.22 8.15
N GLU A 9 -6.07 -23.08 9.45
CA GLU A 9 -5.92 -21.76 10.09
C GLU A 9 -4.67 -21.03 9.58
N LYS A 10 -3.56 -21.75 9.36
CA LYS A 10 -2.34 -21.16 8.79
C LYS A 10 -2.54 -20.72 7.35
N GLU A 11 -3.23 -21.51 6.52
CA GLU A 11 -3.55 -21.13 5.14
C GLU A 11 -4.45 -19.90 5.09
N ILE A 12 -5.51 -19.86 5.89
CA ILE A 12 -6.41 -18.71 5.98
C ILE A 12 -5.66 -17.45 6.43
N ARG A 13 -4.79 -17.54 7.43
CA ARG A 13 -3.97 -16.40 7.88
C ARG A 13 -3.02 -15.91 6.78
N LYS A 14 -2.48 -16.82 5.96
CA LYS A 14 -1.61 -16.48 4.84
C LYS A 14 -2.38 -15.77 3.71
N GLU A 15 -3.56 -16.28 3.37
CA GLU A 15 -4.46 -15.65 2.41
C GLU A 15 -4.90 -14.25 2.88
N LEU A 16 -5.28 -14.12 4.16
CA LEU A 16 -5.67 -12.86 4.75
C LEU A 16 -4.53 -11.83 4.72
N ASN A 17 -3.30 -12.24 5.06
CA ASN A 17 -2.13 -11.36 4.99
C ASN A 17 -1.81 -10.94 3.55
N THR A 18 -2.06 -11.82 2.57
CA THR A 18 -1.88 -11.52 1.15
C THR A 18 -2.90 -10.48 0.69
N LEU A 19 -4.17 -10.63 1.09
CA LEU A 19 -5.21 -9.64 0.84
C LEU A 19 -4.88 -8.30 1.51
N TYR A 20 -4.43 -8.30 2.77
CA TYR A 20 -3.99 -7.07 3.42
C TYR A 20 -2.81 -6.41 2.71
N ALA A 21 -1.88 -7.18 2.15
CA ALA A 21 -0.80 -6.61 1.33
C ALA A 21 -1.34 -6.00 0.03
N GLU A 22 -2.19 -6.73 -0.70
CA GLU A 22 -2.76 -6.29 -1.98
C GLU A 22 -3.58 -5.00 -1.84
N PHE A 23 -4.35 -4.90 -0.75
CA PHE A 23 -5.13 -3.72 -0.44
C PHE A 23 -4.36 -2.69 0.39
N ASP A 24 -3.03 -2.78 0.55
CA ASP A 24 -2.21 -1.82 1.31
C ASP A 24 -2.76 -1.58 2.75
N TYR A 25 -3.32 -2.60 3.38
CA TYR A 25 -3.80 -2.62 4.77
C TYR A 25 -2.75 -3.16 5.75
N ILE A 26 -1.52 -3.38 5.27
CA ILE A 26 -0.37 -3.65 6.13
C ILE A 26 0.17 -2.31 6.63
N TYR A 27 0.23 -2.15 7.94
CA TYR A 27 0.90 -1.01 8.54
C TYR A 27 2.42 -1.25 8.48
N LYS A 28 3.14 -0.25 7.98
CA LYS A 28 4.61 -0.26 7.96
C LYS A 28 5.11 0.43 9.21
N ASP A 29 5.60 -0.35 10.16
CA ASP A 29 6.28 0.19 11.33
C ASP A 29 7.78 0.29 11.04
N TYR A 30 8.24 1.49 10.70
CA TYR A 30 9.64 1.72 10.30
C TYR A 30 10.57 1.57 11.49
N CYS A 31 11.68 0.88 11.27
CA CYS A 31 12.66 0.64 12.32
C CYS A 31 13.25 1.97 12.85
N SER A 32 13.38 2.06 14.17
CA SER A 32 14.12 3.13 14.83
C SER A 32 15.64 2.99 14.58
N LYS A 33 16.42 4.02 14.95
CA LYS A 33 17.90 3.96 14.84
C LYS A 33 18.49 2.83 15.69
N GLU A 34 17.98 2.64 16.90
CA GLU A 34 18.41 1.58 17.82
C GLU A 34 18.12 0.20 17.25
N GLN A 35 16.92 0.00 16.69
CA GLN A 35 16.54 -1.26 16.04
C GLN A 35 17.39 -1.54 14.80
N HIS A 36 17.79 -0.51 14.05
CA HIS A 36 18.71 -0.66 12.93
C HIS A 36 20.09 -1.16 13.36
N GLU A 37 20.60 -0.67 14.49
CA GLU A 37 21.88 -1.13 15.06
C GLU A 37 21.78 -2.58 15.55
N GLU A 38 20.67 -2.93 16.21
CA GLU A 38 20.40 -4.29 16.66
C GLU A 38 20.30 -5.28 15.48
N LEU A 39 19.59 -4.93 14.41
CA LEU A 39 19.51 -5.72 13.18
C LEU A 39 20.87 -5.84 12.48
N ALA A 40 21.68 -4.78 12.50
CA ALA A 40 23.04 -4.83 11.96
C ALA A 40 23.95 -5.75 12.78
N ASN A 41 23.77 -5.80 14.10
CA ASN A 41 24.50 -6.70 14.99
C ASN A 41 24.05 -8.16 14.78
N LEU A 42 22.75 -8.43 14.70
CA LEU A 42 22.21 -9.76 14.37
C LEU A 42 22.78 -10.30 13.06
N LYS A 43 22.88 -9.44 12.04
CA LYS A 43 23.49 -9.80 10.75
C LYS A 43 24.99 -10.10 10.87
N LYS A 44 25.73 -9.36 11.70
CA LYS A 44 27.16 -9.62 11.97
C LYS A 44 27.37 -10.90 12.75
N GLU A 45 26.45 -11.22 13.66
CA GLU A 45 26.48 -12.42 14.49
C GLU A 45 25.99 -13.69 13.75
N GLY A 46 25.51 -13.54 12.51
CA GLY A 46 25.02 -14.64 11.69
C GLY A 46 23.66 -15.19 12.14
N GLN A 47 22.93 -14.43 12.96
CA GLN A 47 21.58 -14.78 13.39
C GLN A 47 20.56 -14.47 12.28
N PRO A 48 19.51 -15.29 12.12
CA PRO A 48 18.46 -15.03 11.15
C PRO A 48 17.71 -13.74 11.51
N LEU A 49 17.36 -12.97 10.48
CA LEU A 49 16.53 -11.78 10.64
C LEU A 49 15.07 -12.18 10.92
N PRO A 50 14.28 -11.31 11.59
CA PRO A 50 12.86 -11.58 11.82
C PRO A 50 12.08 -11.74 10.51
N ASP A 51 11.21 -12.74 10.44
CA ASP A 51 10.46 -13.10 9.21
C ASP A 51 9.52 -11.99 8.70
N ASN A 52 9.08 -11.08 9.58
CA ASN A 52 8.18 -9.98 9.26
C ASN A 52 8.90 -8.67 8.89
N LEU A 53 10.24 -8.71 8.75
CA LEU A 53 11.06 -7.57 8.38
C LEU A 53 11.11 -7.41 6.85
N SER A 54 10.82 -6.22 6.35
CA SER A 54 10.84 -5.89 4.92
C SER A 54 11.57 -4.57 4.67
N TYR A 55 12.03 -4.35 3.44
CA TYR A 55 12.72 -3.12 3.03
C TYR A 55 11.83 -2.27 2.13
N ASP A 56 11.71 -0.98 2.43
CA ASP A 56 11.02 -0.02 1.56
C ASP A 56 12.03 0.70 0.65
N PRO A 57 12.06 0.43 -0.66
CA PRO A 57 12.98 1.07 -1.58
C PRO A 57 12.68 2.57 -1.79
N LYS A 58 11.47 3.06 -1.47
CA LYS A 58 11.12 4.47 -1.65
C LYS A 58 11.70 5.36 -0.55
N CYS A 59 11.79 4.81 0.67
CA CYS A 59 12.26 5.54 1.85
C CYS A 59 13.64 5.07 2.33
N GLU A 60 14.22 4.05 1.69
CA GLU A 60 15.48 3.41 2.04
C GLU A 60 15.55 2.93 3.51
N LYS A 61 14.42 2.43 4.01
CA LYS A 61 14.27 2.03 5.42
C LYS A 61 13.72 0.62 5.56
N LEU A 62 14.16 -0.06 6.61
CA LEU A 62 13.56 -1.32 7.05
C LEU A 62 12.28 -1.03 7.83
N TYR A 63 11.30 -1.91 7.71
CA TYR A 63 10.05 -1.85 8.45
C TYR A 63 9.54 -3.23 8.79
N TYR A 64 8.82 -3.32 9.91
CA TYR A 64 8.03 -4.50 10.25
C TYR A 64 6.65 -4.40 9.59
N SER A 65 6.25 -5.47 8.92
CA SER A 65 4.90 -5.60 8.38
C SER A 65 3.95 -6.03 9.49
N ILE A 66 3.11 -5.10 9.95
CA ILE A 66 2.14 -5.36 11.01
C ILE A 66 0.74 -5.40 10.37
N PRO A 67 -0.05 -6.48 10.55
CA PRO A 67 -1.45 -6.45 10.14
C PRO A 67 -2.15 -5.33 10.88
N SER A 68 -2.98 -4.54 10.19
CA SER A 68 -3.54 -3.28 10.71
C SER A 68 -4.29 -3.38 12.04
N GLY A 69 -4.69 -4.57 12.47
CA GLY A 69 -5.44 -4.79 13.70
C GLY A 69 -6.86 -4.22 13.65
N LEU A 70 -7.29 -3.72 12.48
CA LEU A 70 -8.60 -3.14 12.26
C LEU A 70 -9.68 -4.23 12.28
N SER A 71 -10.82 -3.88 12.85
CA SER A 71 -12.04 -4.66 12.74
C SER A 71 -12.52 -4.70 11.27
N THR A 72 -13.38 -5.67 10.95
CA THR A 72 -13.97 -5.80 9.61
C THR A 72 -14.70 -4.54 9.15
N ASP A 73 -15.36 -3.84 10.09
CA ASP A 73 -16.12 -2.64 9.80
C ASP A 73 -15.20 -1.45 9.47
N GLU A 74 -14.13 -1.26 10.27
CA GLU A 74 -13.13 -0.24 10.01
C GLU A 74 -12.39 -0.47 8.68
N LEU A 75 -12.12 -1.74 8.34
CA LEU A 75 -11.50 -2.09 7.08
C LEU A 75 -12.42 -1.74 5.89
N ASN A 76 -13.73 -1.97 6.03
CA ASN A 76 -14.72 -1.64 5.01
C ASN A 76 -14.83 -0.13 4.80
N ASP A 77 -14.84 0.65 5.89
CA ASP A 77 -14.83 2.11 5.82
C ASP A 77 -13.55 2.66 5.18
N LEU A 78 -12.40 2.08 5.53
CA LEU A 78 -11.13 2.47 4.94
C LEU A 78 -11.06 2.12 3.44
N THR A 79 -11.64 0.98 3.04
CA THR A 79 -11.81 0.60 1.63
C THR A 79 -12.66 1.62 0.88
N ARG A 80 -13.80 2.01 1.46
CA ARG A 80 -14.70 3.02 0.87
C ARG A 80 -14.02 4.37 0.70
N LEU A 81 -13.29 4.84 1.71
CA LEU A 81 -12.55 6.10 1.66
C LEU A 81 -11.48 6.09 0.56
N ARG A 82 -10.76 4.97 0.39
CA ARG A 82 -9.77 4.83 -0.69
C ARG A 82 -10.42 4.82 -2.07
N MET A 83 -11.52 4.10 -2.24
CA MET A 83 -12.28 4.13 -3.50
C MET A 83 -12.72 5.55 -3.83
N LEU A 84 -13.28 6.29 -2.88
CA LEU A 84 -13.68 7.69 -3.07
C LEU A 84 -12.51 8.59 -3.48
N LYS A 85 -11.34 8.43 -2.86
CA LYS A 85 -10.12 9.15 -3.24
C LYS A 85 -9.70 8.83 -4.68
N TYR A 86 -9.78 7.55 -5.07
CA TYR A 86 -9.46 7.10 -6.41
C TYR A 86 -10.45 7.67 -7.45
N THR A 87 -11.76 7.62 -7.17
CA THR A 87 -12.78 8.19 -8.07
C THR A 87 -12.62 9.70 -8.23
N ARG A 88 -12.27 10.40 -7.15
CA ARG A 88 -11.98 11.84 -7.19
C ARG A 88 -10.76 12.15 -8.07
N ASN A 89 -9.70 11.36 -7.99
CA ASN A 89 -8.53 11.51 -8.86
C ASN A 89 -8.87 11.28 -10.34
N ILE A 90 -9.69 10.26 -10.66
CA ILE A 90 -10.17 10.04 -12.03
C ILE A 90 -10.95 11.24 -12.53
N SER A 91 -11.86 11.79 -11.72
CA SER A 91 -12.66 12.96 -12.07
C SER A 91 -11.78 14.18 -12.41
N TYR A 92 -10.72 14.44 -11.63
CA TYR A 92 -9.76 15.51 -11.97
C TYR A 92 -9.00 15.24 -13.27
N GLY A 93 -8.58 13.99 -13.51
CA GLY A 93 -7.91 13.61 -14.75
C GLY A 93 -8.79 13.81 -15.99
N VAL A 94 -10.07 13.42 -15.91
CA VAL A 94 -11.04 13.63 -16.99
C VAL A 94 -11.28 15.12 -17.23
N ASN A 95 -11.45 15.91 -16.16
CA ASN A 95 -11.63 17.37 -16.29
C ASN A 95 -10.41 18.05 -16.94
N PHE A 96 -9.19 17.62 -16.61
CA PHE A 96 -7.98 18.14 -17.25
C PHE A 96 -7.97 17.86 -18.76
N ILE A 97 -8.30 16.63 -19.17
CA ILE A 97 -8.37 16.26 -20.59
C ILE A 97 -9.40 17.10 -21.33
N VAL A 98 -10.59 17.29 -20.74
CA VAL A 98 -11.66 18.12 -21.33
C VAL A 98 -11.17 19.56 -21.53
N ILE A 99 -10.52 20.16 -20.53
CA ILE A 99 -9.98 21.53 -20.63
C ILE A 99 -8.95 21.64 -21.77
N VAL A 100 -8.04 20.66 -21.88
CA VAL A 100 -7.03 20.64 -22.96
C VAL A 100 -7.68 20.55 -24.34
N ILE A 101 -8.71 19.71 -24.49
CA ILE A 101 -9.46 19.58 -25.75
C ILE A 101 -10.15 20.90 -26.11
N VAL A 102 -10.83 21.53 -25.14
CA VAL A 102 -11.52 22.82 -25.37
C VAL A 102 -10.54 23.91 -25.75
N LEU A 103 -9.40 24.03 -25.05
CA LEU A 103 -8.34 24.99 -25.39
C LEU A 103 -7.75 24.71 -26.78
N GLY A 104 -7.54 23.45 -27.14
CA GLY A 104 -7.04 23.07 -28.45
C GLY A 104 -8.01 23.45 -29.58
N ILE A 105 -9.32 23.26 -29.37
CA ILE A 105 -10.36 23.68 -30.32
C ILE A 105 -10.38 25.21 -30.45
N LEU A 106 -10.34 25.94 -29.33
CA LEU A 106 -10.32 27.40 -29.33
C LEU A 106 -9.11 27.97 -30.06
N LEU A 107 -7.91 27.43 -29.81
CA LEU A 107 -6.69 27.81 -30.51
C LEU A 107 -6.80 27.54 -32.01
N LYS A 108 -7.36 26.38 -32.40
CA LYS A 108 -7.53 26.03 -33.81
C LYS A 108 -8.51 26.98 -34.52
N ILE A 109 -9.59 27.39 -33.84
CA ILE A 109 -10.53 28.39 -34.37
C ILE A 109 -9.83 29.74 -34.53
N LEU A 110 -9.05 30.16 -33.53
CA LEU A 110 -8.37 31.44 -33.52
C LEU A 110 -7.31 31.53 -34.64
N VAL A 111 -6.55 30.44 -34.88
CA VAL A 111 -5.59 30.35 -36.00
C VAL A 111 -6.28 30.29 -37.36
N ASN A 112 -7.46 29.68 -37.48
CA ASN A 112 -8.20 29.65 -38.74
C ASN A 112 -8.91 30.98 -39.07
N PHE A 113 -9.12 31.85 -38.08
CA PHE A 113 -9.79 33.15 -38.24
C PHE A 113 -8.81 34.31 -38.48
N LEU A 114 -7.52 34.12 -38.21
CA LEU A 114 -6.44 35.10 -38.32
C LEU A 114 -5.68 34.89 -39.64
#